data_AF-A0A1A8I228-F1
#
_entry.id   AF-A0A1A8I228-F1
#
_cell.length_a   1.000
_cell.length_b   1.000
_cell.length_c   1.000
_cell.angle_alpha   90.00
_cell.angle_beta   90.00
_cell.angle_gamma   90.00
#
_symmetry.space_group_name_H-M   'P 1'
#
loop_
_entity.id
_entity.type
_entity.pdbx_description
1 polymer ?
#
loop_
_entity_poly.entity_id
_entity_poly.type
_entity_poly.pdbx_seq_one_letter_code
_entity_poly.pdbx_strand_id
1 'polypeptide(L)'
;MESYLQVSTGQQTFAECGIQRTVDLSCNYFGKEGAIALGQALKENNMLEELNVSNNQIPPEGAIHLALGLRVNKTIKLLNIGRNPILTTGCFRILQSVQENSDSSMETLDFSGITVNQEFEDLCRAVKEALPELRVKHGGTMGTLRKVKP
;
A
#
# COMPACT_ATOMS: atom_id res chain seq x y z
N MET A 1 -39.45 28.09 -11.66
CA MET A 1 -38.72 28.19 -10.39
C MET A 1 -38.46 26.75 -9.96
N GLU A 2 -37.39 26.18 -10.50
CA GLU A 2 -36.10 26.03 -9.78
C GLU A 2 -36.19 24.84 -8.80
N SER A 3 -35.75 23.63 -9.19
CA SER A 3 -34.36 23.12 -9.30
C SER A 3 -33.84 22.51 -7.99
N TYR A 4 -32.97 21.50 -8.14
CA TYR A 4 -32.09 20.88 -7.12
C TYR A 4 -32.66 19.80 -6.20
N LEU A 5 -32.47 18.53 -6.58
CA LEU A 5 -31.35 17.68 -6.11
C LEU A 5 -31.65 16.20 -6.44
N GLN A 6 -31.04 15.71 -7.51
CA GLN A 6 -30.73 14.28 -7.62
C GLN A 6 -29.76 13.95 -6.48
N VAL A 7 -30.26 13.38 -5.39
CA VAL A 7 -29.41 12.60 -4.50
C VAL A 7 -29.29 11.24 -5.16
N SER A 8 -28.22 11.08 -5.94
CA SER A 8 -27.73 9.78 -6.36
C SER A 8 -27.35 9.01 -5.08
N THR A 9 -28.31 8.31 -4.49
CA THR A 9 -28.03 7.18 -3.61
C THR A 9 -27.42 6.09 -4.49
N GLY A 10 -26.12 6.26 -4.76
CA GLY A 10 -25.29 5.22 -5.34
C GLY A 10 -25.39 4.02 -4.42
N GLN A 11 -26.11 3.02 -4.90
CA GLN A 11 -26.32 1.75 -4.26
C GLN A 11 -24.94 1.24 -3.80
N GLN A 12 -24.72 1.15 -2.48
CA GLN A 12 -23.82 0.14 -1.95
C GLN A 12 -24.51 -1.19 -2.29
N THR A 13 -24.19 -1.72 -3.46
CA THR A 13 -24.48 -3.09 -3.84
C THR A 13 -23.85 -4.01 -2.81
N PHE A 14 -24.64 -4.41 -1.82
CA PHE A 14 -24.46 -5.67 -1.10
C PHE A 14 -24.79 -6.79 -2.08
N ALA A 15 -23.87 -7.06 -3.01
CA ALA A 15 -24.03 -8.09 -4.02
C ALA A 15 -23.09 -9.25 -3.70
N GLU A 16 -23.73 -10.34 -3.27
CA GLU A 16 -23.31 -11.74 -3.42
C GLU A 16 -22.20 -12.27 -2.49
N CYS A 17 -22.48 -13.43 -1.89
CA CYS A 17 -21.54 -14.27 -1.15
C CYS A 17 -20.51 -14.88 -2.12
N GLY A 18 -19.64 -14.04 -2.66
CA GLY A 18 -18.33 -14.40 -3.16
C GLY A 18 -17.32 -13.92 -2.14
N ILE A 19 -16.44 -14.79 -1.70
CA ILE A 19 -15.38 -14.51 -0.72
C ILE A 19 -14.63 -13.23 -1.16
N GLN A 20 -14.90 -12.09 -0.52
CA GLN A 20 -14.34 -10.81 -0.96
C GLN A 20 -12.86 -10.77 -0.57
N ARG A 21 -11.97 -10.98 -1.55
CA ARG A 21 -10.50 -10.97 -1.34
C ARG A 21 -9.88 -9.59 -1.50
N THR A 22 -10.70 -8.58 -1.75
CA THR A 22 -10.28 -7.20 -1.96
C THR A 22 -10.96 -6.29 -0.95
N VAL A 23 -10.18 -5.52 -0.21
CA VAL A 23 -10.67 -4.58 0.80
C VAL A 23 -10.14 -3.18 0.47
N ASP A 24 -11.05 -2.24 0.29
CA ASP A 24 -10.73 -0.82 0.13
C ASP A 24 -11.08 -0.05 1.40
N LEU A 25 -10.06 0.48 2.05
CA LEU A 25 -10.11 1.30 3.26
C LEU A 25 -9.48 2.67 2.99
N SER A 26 -9.34 3.11 1.75
CA SER A 26 -8.74 4.40 1.41
C SER A 26 -9.53 5.60 1.92
N CYS A 27 -8.87 6.74 2.08
CA CYS A 27 -9.45 8.00 2.54
C CYS A 27 -10.12 7.94 3.93
N ASN A 28 -9.64 7.05 4.79
CA ASN A 28 -10.04 6.93 6.18
C ASN A 28 -8.91 7.42 7.08
N TYR A 29 -9.22 8.22 8.11
CA TYR A 29 -8.22 8.78 9.02
C TYR A 29 -7.67 7.73 10.01
N PHE A 30 -7.07 6.64 9.50
CA PHE A 30 -6.56 5.51 10.30
C PHE A 30 -5.43 5.97 11.23
N GLY A 31 -4.56 6.84 10.71
CA GLY A 31 -3.37 7.26 11.44
C GLY A 31 -2.49 6.08 11.84
N LYS A 32 -1.78 6.24 12.96
CA LYS A 32 -0.88 5.20 13.50
C LYS A 32 -1.64 3.97 14.01
N GLU A 33 -2.66 4.17 14.84
CA GLU A 33 -3.34 3.08 15.53
C GLU A 33 -4.09 2.15 14.56
N GLY A 34 -4.73 2.72 13.54
CA GLY A 34 -5.35 1.93 12.48
C GLY A 34 -4.32 1.09 11.71
N ALA A 35 -3.13 1.62 11.45
CA ALA A 35 -2.05 0.86 10.79
C ALA A 35 -1.50 -0.27 11.68
N ILE A 36 -1.45 -0.07 13.00
CA ILE A 36 -1.06 -1.13 13.95
C ILE A 36 -2.09 -2.27 13.93
N ALA A 37 -3.38 -1.93 14.03
CA ALA A 37 -4.45 -2.90 14.00
C ALA A 37 -4.48 -3.68 12.67
N LEU A 38 -4.30 -2.99 11.53
CA LEU A 38 -4.18 -3.63 10.22
C LEU A 38 -2.96 -4.54 10.15
N GLY A 39 -1.80 -4.11 10.68
CA GLY A 39 -0.59 -4.94 10.71
C GLY A 39 -0.80 -6.23 11.50
N GLN A 40 -1.56 -6.20 12.59
CA GLN A 40 -1.95 -7.41 13.33
C GLN A 40 -2.94 -8.26 12.54
N ALA A 41 -3.98 -7.65 11.96
CA ALA A 41 -4.97 -8.36 11.15
C ALA A 41 -4.33 -9.08 9.96
N LEU A 42 -3.33 -8.47 9.30
CA LEU A 42 -2.59 -9.08 8.19
C LEU A 42 -1.80 -10.34 8.60
N LYS A 43 -1.38 -10.49 9.87
CA LYS A 43 -0.68 -11.70 10.33
C LYS A 43 -1.60 -12.91 10.40
N GLU A 44 -2.85 -12.68 10.76
CA GLU A 44 -3.84 -13.74 10.96
C GLU A 44 -4.67 -13.97 9.69
N ASN A 45 -4.76 -12.97 8.81
CA ASN A 45 -5.54 -13.06 7.59
C ASN A 45 -4.85 -13.96 6.55
N ASN A 46 -5.62 -14.94 6.05
CA ASN A 46 -5.20 -15.91 5.04
C ASN A 46 -6.15 -15.96 3.83
N MET A 47 -6.92 -14.88 3.59
CA MET A 47 -7.93 -14.84 2.52
C MET A 47 -7.84 -13.59 1.66
N LEU A 48 -7.35 -12.48 2.23
CA LEU A 48 -7.25 -11.20 1.57
C LEU A 48 -6.08 -11.23 0.59
N GLU A 49 -6.36 -10.85 -0.65
CA GLU A 49 -5.39 -10.75 -1.74
C GLU A 49 -5.08 -9.29 -2.10
N GLU A 50 -6.03 -8.38 -1.93
CA GLU A 50 -5.85 -6.98 -2.31
C GLU A 50 -6.29 -6.05 -1.18
N LEU A 51 -5.42 -5.10 -0.83
CA LEU A 51 -5.66 -4.12 0.22
C LEU A 51 -5.33 -2.71 -0.28
N ASN A 52 -6.32 -1.82 -0.26
CA ASN A 52 -6.13 -0.39 -0.49
C ASN A 52 -6.29 0.39 0.81
N VAL A 53 -5.22 1.03 1.26
CA VAL A 53 -5.16 1.89 2.46
C VAL A 53 -4.55 3.25 2.11
N SER A 54 -4.71 3.68 0.87
CA SER A 54 -4.20 4.96 0.39
C SER A 54 -4.92 6.16 1.02
N ASN A 55 -4.24 7.30 1.16
CA ASN A 55 -4.80 8.53 1.76
C ASN A 55 -5.32 8.38 3.20
N ASN A 56 -4.65 7.58 4.04
CA ASN A 56 -5.10 7.25 5.39
C ASN A 56 -4.33 7.93 6.53
N GLN A 57 -3.47 8.89 6.20
CA GLN A 57 -2.59 9.59 7.15
C GLN A 57 -1.70 8.65 7.97
N ILE A 58 -1.30 7.52 7.40
CA ILE A 58 -0.43 6.54 8.06
C ILE A 58 0.98 7.12 8.18
N PRO A 59 1.53 7.27 9.40
CA PRO A 59 2.89 7.76 9.60
C PRO A 59 3.93 6.63 9.43
N PRO A 60 5.23 6.93 9.39
CA PRO A 60 6.29 5.92 9.19
C PRO A 60 6.24 4.79 10.22
N GLU A 61 5.92 5.08 11.47
CA GLU A 61 5.81 4.10 12.54
C GLU A 61 4.65 3.12 12.30
N GLY A 62 3.55 3.61 11.72
CA GLY A 62 2.42 2.77 11.32
C GLY A 62 2.80 1.82 10.17
N ALA A 63 3.56 2.32 9.20
CA ALA A 63 4.07 1.51 8.09
C ALA A 63 4.99 0.37 8.54
N ILE A 64 5.78 0.57 9.60
CA ILE A 64 6.60 -0.50 10.20
C ILE A 64 5.71 -1.65 10.69
N HIS A 65 4.55 -1.36 11.29
CA HIS A 65 3.65 -2.41 11.77
C HIS A 65 2.96 -3.16 10.63
N LEU A 66 2.61 -2.47 9.55
CA LEU A 66 2.16 -3.11 8.31
C LEU A 66 3.23 -4.03 7.73
N ALA A 67 4.48 -3.58 7.68
CA ALA A 67 5.62 -4.39 7.23
C ALA A 67 5.79 -5.66 8.08
N LEU A 68 5.64 -5.57 9.41
CA LEU A 68 5.67 -6.74 10.29
C LEU A 68 4.55 -7.74 10.01
N GLY A 69 3.38 -7.28 9.54
CA GLY A 69 2.29 -8.15 9.08
C GLY A 69 2.62 -8.83 7.76
N LEU A 70 3.09 -8.06 6.78
CA LEU A 70 3.45 -8.55 5.44
C LEU A 70 4.61 -9.55 5.45
N ARG A 71 5.53 -9.44 6.41
CA ARG A 71 6.65 -10.37 6.57
C ARG A 71 6.20 -11.83 6.80
N VAL A 72 4.99 -12.05 7.30
CA VAL A 72 4.45 -13.40 7.53
C VAL A 72 3.20 -13.69 6.69
N ASN A 73 2.57 -12.66 6.13
CA ASN A 73 1.39 -12.83 5.28
C ASN A 73 1.78 -13.44 3.93
N LYS A 74 1.03 -14.45 3.49
CA LYS A 74 1.30 -15.21 2.27
C LYS A 74 0.24 -15.01 1.19
N THR A 75 -0.77 -14.17 1.43
CA THR A 75 -1.98 -14.10 0.59
C THR A 75 -2.14 -12.77 -0.11
N ILE A 76 -1.65 -11.67 0.48
CA ILE A 76 -1.69 -10.35 -0.15
C ILE A 76 -0.80 -10.33 -1.38
N LYS A 77 -1.43 -10.01 -2.51
CA LYS A 77 -0.82 -9.80 -3.83
C LYS A 77 -0.69 -8.33 -4.15
N LEU A 78 -1.65 -7.51 -3.73
CA LEU A 78 -1.65 -6.08 -4.01
C LEU A 78 -1.83 -5.28 -2.72
N LEU A 79 -0.86 -4.41 -2.44
CA LEU A 79 -1.00 -3.38 -1.40
C LEU A 79 -0.85 -1.99 -2.01
N ASN A 80 -1.90 -1.19 -1.90
CA ASN A 80 -1.85 0.24 -2.19
C ASN A 80 -1.82 1.03 -0.88
N ILE A 81 -0.68 1.67 -0.59
CA ILE A 81 -0.48 2.57 0.56
C ILE A 81 -0.09 3.98 0.11
N GLY A 82 -0.34 4.30 -1.17
CA GLY A 82 -0.02 5.59 -1.75
C GLY A 82 -0.63 6.78 -0.99
N ARG A 83 -0.02 7.95 -1.15
CA ARG A 83 -0.47 9.22 -0.55
C ARG A 83 -0.64 9.14 0.98
N ASN A 84 0.18 8.33 1.65
CA ASN A 84 0.34 8.37 3.10
C ASN A 84 1.70 8.99 3.46
N PRO A 85 1.81 9.72 4.59
CA PRO A 85 3.07 10.30 5.05
C PRO A 85 4.01 9.24 5.68
N ILE A 86 4.15 8.06 5.08
CA ILE A 86 5.02 6.98 5.58
C ILE A 86 6.51 7.25 5.36
N LEU A 87 6.83 8.28 4.55
CA LEU A 87 8.17 8.66 4.12
C LEU A 87 8.90 7.52 3.39
N THR A 88 10.09 7.82 2.87
CA THR A 88 10.94 6.80 2.25
C THR A 88 11.25 5.65 3.21
N THR A 89 11.43 5.95 4.50
CA THR A 89 11.72 4.94 5.52
C THR A 89 10.60 3.92 5.64
N GLY A 90 9.33 4.34 5.61
CA GLY A 90 8.19 3.41 5.63
C GLY A 90 8.13 2.55 4.37
N CYS A 91 8.34 3.13 3.19
CA CYS A 91 8.41 2.38 1.93
C CYS A 91 9.52 1.32 1.97
N PHE A 92 10.72 1.70 2.42
CA PHE A 92 11.87 0.82 2.54
C PHE A 92 11.56 -0.38 3.45
N ARG A 93 10.97 -0.13 4.63
CA ARG A 93 10.62 -1.19 5.57
C ARG A 93 9.56 -2.15 5.03
N ILE A 94 8.54 -1.65 4.32
CA ILE A 94 7.53 -2.49 3.67
C ILE A 94 8.20 -3.36 2.60
N LEU A 95 9.00 -2.77 1.71
CA LEU A 95 9.65 -3.51 0.63
C LEU A 95 10.63 -4.56 1.17
N GLN A 96 11.42 -4.21 2.18
CA GLN A 96 12.31 -5.14 2.87
C GLN A 96 11.55 -6.32 3.50
N SER A 97 10.39 -6.06 4.11
CA SER A 97 9.58 -7.13 4.71
C SER A 97 9.06 -8.15 3.69
N VAL A 98 8.76 -7.70 2.47
CA VAL A 98 8.37 -8.58 1.37
C VAL A 98 9.57 -9.39 0.88
N GLN A 99 10.76 -8.77 0.79
CA GLN A 99 12.00 -9.48 0.45
C GLN A 99 12.35 -10.57 1.47
N GLU A 100 12.14 -10.31 2.76
CA GLU A 100 12.40 -11.25 3.85
C GLU A 100 11.39 -12.41 3.91
N ASN A 101 10.29 -12.33 3.16
CA ASN A 101 9.24 -13.34 3.14
C ASN A 101 9.30 -14.14 1.83
N SER A 102 9.97 -15.29 1.87
CA SER A 102 10.12 -16.20 0.72
C SER A 102 8.79 -16.78 0.22
N ASP A 103 7.76 -16.80 1.07
CA ASP A 103 6.42 -17.31 0.74
C ASP A 103 5.44 -16.18 0.41
N SER A 104 5.93 -14.96 0.19
CA SER A 104 5.08 -13.82 -0.14
C SER A 104 4.44 -14.03 -1.52
N SER A 105 3.12 -13.83 -1.61
CA SER A 105 2.40 -13.76 -2.89
C SER A 105 2.39 -12.35 -3.48
N MET A 106 3.21 -11.42 -2.97
CA MET A 106 3.16 -10.02 -3.37
C MET A 106 3.51 -9.84 -4.85
N GLU A 107 2.59 -9.24 -5.60
CA GLU A 107 2.72 -8.94 -7.03
C GLU A 107 2.83 -7.43 -7.27
N THR A 108 2.19 -6.60 -6.45
CA THR A 108 2.17 -5.14 -6.61
C THR A 108 2.24 -4.39 -5.28
N LEU A 109 3.25 -3.53 -5.15
CA LEU A 109 3.37 -2.52 -4.09
C LEU A 109 3.21 -1.12 -4.69
N ASP A 110 2.17 -0.41 -4.27
CA ASP A 110 1.88 0.93 -4.75
C ASP A 110 2.10 1.98 -3.64
N PHE A 111 3.21 2.72 -3.78
CA PHE A 111 3.60 3.89 -2.98
C PHE A 111 3.36 5.21 -3.73
N SER A 112 2.43 5.24 -4.70
CA SER A 112 2.17 6.44 -5.51
C SER A 112 1.92 7.67 -4.65
N GLY A 113 2.54 8.79 -5.01
CA GLY A 113 2.48 10.03 -4.23
C GLY A 113 3.45 10.10 -3.05
N ILE A 114 4.34 9.11 -2.88
CA ILE A 114 5.43 9.14 -1.90
C ILE A 114 6.76 9.16 -2.65
N THR A 115 7.58 10.17 -2.39
CA THR A 115 8.93 10.27 -2.97
C THR A 115 9.89 9.37 -2.21
N VAL A 116 10.74 8.64 -2.92
CA VAL A 116 11.74 7.72 -2.34
C VAL A 116 13.16 8.25 -2.55
N ASN A 117 14.16 7.69 -1.87
CA ASN A 117 15.57 8.05 -2.03
C ASN A 117 16.32 6.98 -2.87
N GLN A 118 17.61 7.21 -3.13
CA GLN A 118 18.44 6.26 -3.88
C GLN A 118 18.57 4.90 -3.18
N GLU A 119 18.65 4.88 -1.85
CA GLU A 119 18.74 3.65 -1.05
C GLU A 119 17.52 2.74 -1.27
N PHE A 120 16.32 3.31 -1.37
CA PHE A 120 15.11 2.55 -1.72
C PHE A 120 15.17 1.98 -3.14
N GLU A 121 15.71 2.73 -4.11
CA GLU A 121 15.87 2.25 -5.49
C GLU A 121 16.84 1.07 -5.57
N ASP A 122 17.93 1.14 -4.80
CA ASP A 122 18.92 0.08 -4.73
C ASP A 122 18.32 -1.19 -4.09
N LEU A 123 17.52 -1.02 -3.02
CA LEU A 123 16.73 -2.11 -2.46
C LEU A 123 15.73 -2.67 -3.49
N CYS A 124 15.00 -1.82 -4.18
CA CYS A 124 14.04 -2.22 -5.22
C CYS A 124 14.69 -3.05 -6.32
N ARG A 125 15.92 -2.70 -6.72
CA ARG A 125 16.70 -3.50 -7.67
C ARG A 125 17.03 -4.89 -7.11
N ALA A 126 17.54 -4.96 -5.87
CA ALA A 126 17.84 -6.23 -5.22
C ALA A 126 16.59 -7.11 -5.01
N VAL A 127 15.44 -6.49 -4.69
CA VAL A 127 14.17 -7.23 -4.57
C VAL A 127 13.71 -7.76 -5.92
N LYS A 128 13.89 -7.00 -7.02
CA LYS A 128 13.54 -7.49 -8.37
C LYS A 128 14.41 -8.64 -8.85
N GLU A 129 15.62 -8.80 -8.33
CA GLU A 129 16.44 -9.99 -8.59
C GLU A 129 15.84 -11.23 -7.90
N ALA A 130 15.23 -11.07 -6.73
CA ALA A 130 14.58 -12.15 -5.98
C ALA A 130 13.12 -12.41 -6.42
N LEU A 131 12.39 -11.35 -6.75
CA LEU A 131 10.97 -11.33 -7.12
C LEU A 131 10.80 -10.55 -8.44
N PRO A 132 11.15 -11.14 -9.59
CA PRO A 132 11.17 -10.43 -10.87
C PRO A 132 9.81 -9.91 -11.32
N GLU A 133 8.73 -10.56 -10.90
CA GLU A 133 7.35 -10.17 -11.22
C GLU A 133 6.80 -9.06 -10.30
N LEU A 134 7.51 -8.69 -9.22
CA LEU A 134 7.04 -7.68 -8.28
C LEU A 134 7.07 -6.28 -8.91
N ARG A 135 5.89 -5.68 -9.01
CA ARG A 135 5.69 -4.32 -9.53
C ARG A 135 5.67 -3.32 -8.39
N VAL A 136 6.69 -2.47 -8.33
CA VAL A 136 6.78 -1.37 -7.35
C VAL A 136 6.51 -0.03 -8.04
N LYS A 137 5.56 0.75 -7.53
CA LYS A 137 5.24 2.11 -7.97
C LYS A 137 5.52 3.11 -6.84
N HIS A 138 6.01 4.30 -7.16
CA HIS A 138 6.27 5.37 -6.19
C HIS A 138 6.16 6.75 -6.85
N GLY A 139 6.12 7.81 -6.06
CA GLY A 139 5.95 9.21 -6.49
C GLY A 139 7.19 9.86 -7.15
N GLY A 140 8.22 9.08 -7.48
CA GLY A 140 9.51 9.55 -7.99
C GLY A 140 10.63 9.50 -6.95
N THR A 141 11.82 9.94 -7.33
CA THR A 141 13.06 9.78 -6.54
C THR A 141 13.66 11.14 -6.18
N MET A 142 13.93 11.38 -4.89
CA MET A 142 14.56 12.59 -4.37
C MET A 142 15.95 12.77 -4.97
N GLY A 143 16.24 13.95 -5.52
CA GLY A 143 17.52 14.27 -6.17
C GLY A 143 17.50 14.22 -7.70
N THR A 144 16.48 13.62 -8.31
CA THR A 144 16.21 13.81 -9.74
C THR A 144 15.41 15.10 -9.95
N LEU A 145 16.07 16.26 -9.78
CA LEU A 145 15.57 17.50 -10.34
C LEU A 145 15.36 17.25 -11.83
N ARG A 146 14.10 17.14 -12.25
CA ARG A 146 13.74 17.22 -13.67
C ARG A 146 14.41 18.49 -14.19
N LYS A 147 15.42 18.34 -15.04
CA LYS A 147 15.81 19.42 -15.95
C LYS A 147 14.55 19.78 -16.70
N VAL A 148 13.89 20.87 -16.29
CA VAL A 148 12.88 21.53 -17.11
C VAL A 148 13.63 21.87 -18.39
N LYS A 149 13.28 21.18 -19.49
CA LYS A 149 13.83 21.55 -20.80
C LYS A 149 13.39 23.01 -21.05
N PRO A 150 14.30 23.90 -21.46
CA PRO A 150 13.98 25.29 -21.76
C PRO A 150 12.97 25.41 -22.92
#